data_AF-D1YJ27-F1
#
_entry.id   AF-D1YJ27-F1
#
_cell.length_a   1.000
_cell.length_b   1.000
_cell.length_c   1.000
_cell.angle_alpha   90.00
_cell.angle_beta   90.00
_cell.angle_gamma   90.00
#
_symmetry.space_group_name_H-M   'P 1'
#
loop_
_entity.id
_entity.type
_entity.pdbx_description
1 polymer ?
#
loop_
_entity_poly.entity_id
_entity_poly.type
_entity_poly.pdbx_seq_one_letter_code
_entity_poly.pdbx_strand_id
1 'polypeptide(L)'
;MIRKRYKEIGIAKLQDILISYKSQVQHSQLLFTGIMLAMFIALLGGLGQAIINWLRQLLIVNTLPKVQPAEALNMLTTDEMKNVLLIEGLIIIAFIFILILGIVFFIDKIKTKQMKVLILEDILKKNAK
;
A
#
# COMPACT_ATOMS: atom_id res chain seq x y z
N MET A 1 49.84 -1.12 -16.91
CA MET A 1 48.76 -1.67 -17.77
C MET A 1 47.67 -2.37 -16.95
N ILE A 2 48.01 -3.22 -15.97
CA ILE A 2 47.07 -3.97 -15.11
C ILE A 2 46.12 -3.06 -14.30
N ARG A 3 46.61 -1.95 -13.75
CA ARG A 3 45.81 -0.99 -12.96
C ARG A 3 44.65 -0.34 -13.74
N LYS A 4 44.82 -0.10 -15.05
CA LYS A 4 43.76 0.45 -15.91
C LYS A 4 42.64 -0.58 -16.14
N ARG A 5 43.00 -1.82 -16.48
CA ARG A 5 42.03 -2.92 -16.63
C ARG A 5 41.23 -3.18 -15.35
N TYR A 6 41.88 -3.15 -14.18
CA TYR A 6 41.18 -3.28 -12.89
C TYR A 6 40.19 -2.13 -12.64
N LYS A 7 40.53 -0.90 -13.06
CA LYS A 7 39.64 0.26 -12.94
C LYS A 7 38.42 0.11 -13.85
N GLU A 8 38.62 -0.33 -15.09
CA GLU A 8 37.54 -0.60 -16.07
C GLU A 8 36.60 -1.72 -15.58
N ILE A 9 37.16 -2.82 -15.05
CA ILE A 9 36.36 -3.93 -14.48
C ILE A 9 35.54 -3.45 -13.27
N GLY A 10 36.13 -2.61 -12.41
CA GLY A 10 35.42 -2.02 -11.27
C GLY A 10 34.25 -1.11 -11.70
N ILE A 11 34.46 -0.28 -12.72
CA ILE A 11 33.43 0.61 -13.27
C ILE A 11 32.30 -0.19 -13.93
N ALA A 12 32.63 -1.23 -14.71
CA ALA A 12 31.63 -2.10 -15.32
C ALA A 12 30.76 -2.80 -14.26
N LYS A 13 31.39 -3.29 -13.18
CA LYS A 13 30.66 -3.93 -12.06
C LYS A 13 29.75 -2.96 -11.32
N LEU A 14 30.18 -1.71 -11.14
CA LEU A 14 29.35 -0.64 -10.57
C LEU A 14 28.17 -0.28 -11.47
N GLN A 15 28.35 -0.22 -12.79
CA GLN A 15 27.26 -0.01 -13.74
C GLN A 15 26.23 -1.14 -13.70
N ASP A 16 26.68 -2.38 -13.60
CA ASP A 16 25.80 -3.55 -13.54
C ASP A 16 24.95 -3.54 -12.26
N ILE A 17 25.57 -3.21 -11.12
CA ILE A 17 24.86 -2.98 -9.85
C ILE A 17 23.84 -1.84 -9.99
N LEU A 18 24.19 -0.76 -10.67
CA LEU A 18 23.30 0.38 -10.89
C LEU A 18 22.06 0.00 -11.71
N ILE A 19 22.25 -0.76 -12.80
CA ILE A 19 21.18 -1.27 -13.65
C ILE A 19 20.25 -2.18 -12.84
N SER A 20 20.82 -3.09 -12.04
CA SER A 20 20.06 -3.97 -11.16
C SER A 20 19.21 -3.19 -10.16
N TYR A 21 19.78 -2.19 -9.48
CA TYR A 21 19.03 -1.35 -8.55
C TYR A 21 17.95 -0.51 -9.23
N LYS A 22 18.21 0.05 -10.42
CA LYS A 22 17.19 0.77 -11.21
C LYS A 22 16.02 -0.14 -11.58
N SER A 23 16.30 -1.35 -12.06
CA SER A 23 15.28 -2.35 -12.38
C SER A 23 14.44 -2.70 -11.14
N GLN A 24 15.07 -2.91 -9.99
CA GLN A 24 14.35 -3.19 -8.74
C GLN A 24 13.46 -2.03 -8.28
N VAL A 25 13.91 -0.77 -8.44
CA VAL A 25 13.09 0.40 -8.13
C VAL A 25 11.89 0.47 -9.08
N GLN A 26 12.11 0.33 -10.38
CA GLN A 26 11.05 0.39 -11.38
C GLN A 26 10.01 -0.73 -11.18
N HIS A 27 10.46 -1.95 -10.89
CA HIS A 27 9.56 -3.05 -10.57
C HIS A 27 8.78 -2.79 -9.27
N SER A 28 9.43 -2.24 -8.23
CA SER A 28 8.76 -1.88 -6.97
C SER A 28 7.72 -0.78 -7.17
N GLN A 29 8.00 0.21 -8.04
CA GLN A 29 7.05 1.24 -8.42
C GLN A 29 5.87 0.68 -9.20
N LEU A 30 6.12 -0.24 -10.16
CA LEU A 30 5.07 -0.86 -10.94
C LEU A 30 4.14 -1.72 -10.06
N LEU A 31 4.71 -2.48 -9.11
CA LEU A 31 3.95 -3.22 -8.11
C LEU A 31 3.14 -2.29 -7.23
N PHE A 32 3.72 -1.19 -6.76
CA PHE A 32 3.01 -0.20 -5.95
C PHE A 32 1.83 0.41 -6.71
N THR A 33 2.04 0.84 -7.95
CA THR A 33 0.99 1.38 -8.81
C THR A 33 -0.10 0.34 -9.07
N GLY A 34 0.27 -0.92 -9.34
CA GLY A 34 -0.67 -2.00 -9.55
C GLY A 34 -1.52 -2.30 -8.31
N ILE A 35 -0.90 -2.35 -7.13
CA ILE A 35 -1.59 -2.56 -5.85
C ILE A 35 -2.51 -1.38 -5.54
N MET A 36 -2.06 -0.15 -5.74
CA MET A 36 -2.89 1.06 -5.56
C MET A 36 -4.10 1.05 -6.50
N LEU A 37 -3.90 0.69 -7.76
CA LEU A 37 -4.98 0.63 -8.75
C LEU A 37 -6.00 -0.46 -8.40
N ALA A 38 -5.54 -1.65 -8.01
CA ALA A 38 -6.38 -2.75 -7.57
C ALA A 38 -7.17 -2.39 -6.30
N MET A 39 -6.53 -1.75 -5.32
CA MET A 39 -7.21 -1.25 -4.12
C MET A 39 -8.25 -0.19 -4.46
N PHE A 40 -7.94 0.73 -5.37
CA PHE A 40 -8.87 1.77 -5.79
C PHE A 40 -10.11 1.17 -6.48
N ILE A 41 -9.91 0.20 -7.37
CA ILE A 41 -11.00 -0.55 -8.02
C ILE A 41 -11.81 -1.35 -7.00
N ALA A 42 -11.16 -1.98 -6.02
CA ALA A 42 -11.85 -2.75 -4.98
C ALA A 42 -12.66 -1.85 -4.03
N LEU A 43 -12.13 -0.70 -3.65
CA LEU A 43 -12.78 0.27 -2.75
C LEU A 43 -13.94 1.01 -3.43
N LEU A 44 -13.82 1.37 -4.71
CA LEU A 44 -14.88 2.04 -5.47
C LEU A 44 -15.87 1.07 -6.13
N GLY A 45 -15.48 -0.20 -6.29
CA GLY A 45 -16.33 -1.23 -6.87
C GLY A 45 -17.22 -1.94 -5.85
N GLY A 46 -17.86 -3.04 -6.28
CA GLY A 46 -18.80 -3.80 -5.45
C GLY A 46 -18.19 -4.46 -4.21
N LEU A 47 -16.86 -4.62 -4.16
CA LEU A 47 -16.15 -5.19 -3.01
C LEU A 47 -16.20 -4.29 -1.78
N GLY A 48 -16.00 -2.98 -1.94
CA GLY A 48 -16.14 -2.01 -0.84
C GLY A 48 -17.55 -2.04 -0.24
N GLN A 49 -18.58 -2.03 -1.09
CA GLN A 49 -19.98 -2.14 -0.66
C GLN A 49 -20.27 -3.48 0.05
N ALA A 50 -19.72 -4.59 -0.45
CA ALA A 50 -19.91 -5.92 0.13
C ALA A 50 -19.25 -6.05 1.52
N ILE A 51 -18.05 -5.49 1.69
CA ILE A 51 -17.35 -5.48 2.98
C ILE A 51 -18.13 -4.64 3.99
N ILE A 52 -18.62 -3.47 3.59
CA ILE A 52 -19.45 -2.60 4.45
C ILE A 52 -20.72 -3.34 4.87
N ASN A 53 -21.42 -3.98 3.92
CA ASN A 53 -22.63 -4.73 4.22
C ASN A 53 -22.37 -5.92 5.14
N TRP A 54 -21.27 -6.64 4.95
CA TRP A 54 -20.85 -7.75 5.81
C TRP A 54 -20.50 -7.27 7.23
N LEU A 55 -19.76 -6.15 7.34
CA LEU A 55 -19.43 -5.52 8.62
C LEU A 55 -20.70 -5.06 9.36
N ARG A 56 -21.66 -4.46 8.63
CA ARG A 56 -22.94 -4.04 9.17
C ARG A 56 -23.76 -5.24 9.66
N GLN A 57 -23.81 -6.33 8.90
CA GLN A 57 -24.47 -7.57 9.33
C GLN A 57 -23.83 -8.15 10.61
N LEU A 58 -22.50 -8.15 10.71
CA LEU A 58 -21.79 -8.60 11.91
C LEU A 58 -22.09 -7.74 13.14
N LEU A 59 -22.13 -6.41 12.97
CA LEU A 59 -22.45 -5.49 14.06
C LEU A 59 -23.88 -5.70 14.56
N ILE A 60 -24.85 -5.87 13.65
CA ILE A 60 -26.26 -6.11 13.98
C ILE A 60 -26.46 -7.42 14.74
N VAL A 61 -25.79 -8.51 14.32
CA VAL A 61 -25.88 -9.81 15.00
C VAL A 61 -25.33 -9.75 16.44
N ASN A 62 -24.30 -8.95 16.69
CA ASN A 62 -23.74 -8.78 18.04
C ASN A 62 -24.53 -7.83 18.94
N THR A 63 -25.29 -6.87 18.38
CA THR A 63 -26.08 -5.92 19.17
C THR A 63 -27.52 -6.40 19.43
N LEU A 64 -28.13 -7.15 18.50
CA LEU A 64 -29.48 -7.72 18.65
C LEU A 64 -29.48 -9.24 18.37
N PRO A 65 -29.11 -10.08 19.35
CA PRO A 65 -28.98 -11.53 19.16
C PRO A 65 -30.32 -12.28 18.96
N LYS A 66 -31.47 -11.59 18.97
CA LYS A 66 -32.82 -12.21 18.97
C LYS A 66 -33.63 -12.06 17.69
N VAL A 67 -33.13 -11.40 16.64
CA VAL A 67 -33.90 -11.15 15.41
C VAL A 67 -33.13 -11.63 14.19
N GLN A 68 -33.79 -12.30 13.25
CA GLN A 68 -33.18 -12.73 11.99
C GLN A 68 -32.56 -11.52 11.26
N PRO A 69 -31.38 -11.66 10.65
CA PRO A 69 -30.59 -10.53 10.13
C PRO A 69 -31.31 -9.69 9.06
N ALA A 70 -32.32 -10.26 8.39
CA ALA A 70 -33.14 -9.55 7.40
C ALA A 70 -34.28 -8.71 8.02
N GLU A 71 -34.78 -9.08 9.20
CA GLU A 71 -35.88 -8.38 9.89
C GLU A 71 -35.36 -7.36 10.91
N ALA A 72 -34.15 -7.55 11.44
CA ALA A 72 -33.50 -6.63 12.37
C ALA A 72 -33.23 -5.23 11.75
N LEU A 73 -33.00 -5.15 10.44
CA LEU A 73 -32.75 -3.87 9.74
C LEU A 73 -33.97 -2.94 9.77
N ASN A 74 -35.18 -3.50 9.83
CA ASN A 74 -36.45 -2.76 9.83
C ASN A 74 -37.00 -2.50 11.24
N MET A 75 -36.40 -3.10 12.27
CA MET A 75 -36.81 -2.99 13.68
C MET A 75 -35.82 -2.22 14.56
N LEU A 76 -34.71 -1.74 14.01
CA LEU A 76 -33.76 -0.90 14.75
C LEU A 76 -34.40 0.44 15.14
N THR A 77 -34.44 0.74 16.43
CA THR A 77 -34.80 2.09 16.89
C THR A 77 -33.74 3.10 16.44
N THR A 78 -34.13 4.36 16.25
CA THR A 78 -33.28 5.42 15.67
C THR A 78 -31.95 5.60 16.42
N ASP A 79 -31.92 5.33 17.73
CA ASP A 79 -30.72 5.40 18.56
C ASP A 79 -29.78 4.19 18.40
N GLU A 80 -30.32 2.98 18.22
CA GLU A 80 -29.51 1.77 17.98
C GLU A 80 -28.85 1.84 16.60
N MET A 81 -29.59 2.30 15.59
CA MET A 81 -29.07 2.55 14.23
C MET A 81 -27.93 3.58 14.25
N LYS A 82 -28.04 4.62 15.11
CA LYS A 82 -27.04 5.67 15.26
C LYS A 82 -25.75 5.16 15.89
N ASN A 83 -25.84 4.28 16.89
CA ASN A 83 -24.67 3.63 17.49
C ASN A 83 -23.97 2.68 16.51
N VAL A 84 -24.71 1.89 15.73
CA VAL A 84 -24.13 1.01 14.71
C VAL A 84 -23.39 1.83 13.64
N LEU A 85 -23.99 2.93 13.16
CA LEU A 85 -23.36 3.84 12.20
C LEU A 85 -22.10 4.52 12.76
N LEU A 86 -22.09 4.90 14.04
CA LEU A 86 -20.91 5.48 14.70
C LEU A 86 -19.75 4.48 14.78
N ILE A 87 -20.04 3.23 15.13
CA ILE A 87 -19.03 2.17 15.21
C ILE A 87 -18.52 1.80 13.80
N GLU A 88 -19.41 1.69 12.82
CA GLU A 88 -19.05 1.47 11.41
C GLU A 88 -18.12 2.58 10.91
N GLY A 89 -18.44 3.84 11.21
CA GLY A 89 -17.60 4.99 10.87
C GLY A 89 -16.22 4.95 11.53
N LEU A 90 -16.13 4.61 12.81
CA LEU A 90 -14.86 4.47 13.52
C LEU A 90 -13.97 3.36 12.92
N ILE A 91 -14.56 2.22 12.56
CA ILE A 91 -13.85 1.10 11.94
C ILE A 91 -13.31 1.52 10.57
N ILE A 92 -14.13 2.21 9.75
CA ILE A 92 -13.70 2.72 8.44
C ILE A 92 -12.54 3.69 8.59
N ILE A 93 -12.59 4.62 9.55
CA ILE A 93 -11.51 5.57 9.83
C ILE A 93 -10.22 4.84 10.21
N ALA A 94 -10.31 3.85 11.11
CA ALA A 94 -9.15 3.05 11.49
C ALA A 94 -8.54 2.30 10.29
N PHE A 95 -9.39 1.75 9.41
CA PHE A 95 -8.95 1.05 8.21
C PHE A 95 -8.24 1.99 7.22
N ILE A 96 -8.78 3.20 7.02
CA ILE A 96 -8.15 4.25 6.20
C ILE A 96 -6.79 4.63 6.80
N PHE A 97 -6.69 4.77 8.11
CA PHE A 97 -5.44 5.13 8.78
C PHE A 97 -4.35 4.07 8.57
N ILE A 98 -4.69 2.79 8.69
CA ILE A 98 -3.77 1.67 8.42
C ILE A 98 -3.33 1.67 6.94
N LEU A 99 -4.26 1.92 6.02
CA LEU A 99 -3.95 2.04 4.59
C LEU A 99 -2.95 3.16 4.31
N ILE A 100 -3.16 4.35 4.88
CA ILE A 100 -2.26 5.50 4.73
C ILE A 100 -0.87 5.17 5.28
N LEU A 101 -0.78 4.55 6.46
CA LEU A 101 0.50 4.12 7.04
C LEU A 101 1.23 3.13 6.12
N GLY A 102 0.51 2.14 5.57
CA GLY A 102 1.07 1.19 4.60
C GLY A 102 1.61 1.87 3.36
N ILE A 103 0.88 2.84 2.81
CA ILE A 103 1.30 3.64 1.65
C ILE A 103 2.57 4.43 1.98
N VAL A 104 2.59 5.16 3.10
CA VAL A 104 3.75 5.97 3.52
C VAL A 104 4.99 5.09 3.68
N PHE A 105 4.85 3.94 4.34
CA PHE A 105 5.96 2.99 4.51
C PHE A 105 6.49 2.47 3.17
N PHE A 106 5.60 2.17 2.22
CA PHE A 106 6.00 1.68 0.91
C PHE A 106 6.71 2.75 0.08
N ILE A 107 6.22 4.00 0.11
CA ILE A 107 6.85 5.15 -0.53
C ILE A 107 8.24 5.38 0.05
N ASP A 108 8.40 5.33 1.37
CA ASP A 108 9.70 5.55 2.03
C ASP A 108 10.73 4.46 1.66
N LYS A 109 10.27 3.21 1.54
CA LYS A 109 11.10 2.10 1.05
C LYS A 109 11.58 2.31 -0.40
N ILE A 110 10.72 2.82 -1.28
CA ILE A 110 11.07 3.16 -2.67
C ILE A 110 12.07 4.33 -2.68
N LYS A 111 11.80 5.38 -1.91
CA LYS A 111 12.65 6.58 -1.80
C LYS A 111 14.06 6.22 -1.33
N THR A 112 14.18 5.36 -0.32
CA THR A 112 15.47 4.88 0.18
C THR A 112 16.26 4.12 -0.90
N LYS A 113 15.59 3.28 -1.71
CA LYS A 113 16.25 2.59 -2.83
C LYS A 113 16.65 3.55 -3.95
N GLN A 114 15.82 4.55 -4.26
CA GLN A 114 16.15 5.61 -5.22
C GLN A 114 17.36 6.44 -4.80
N MET A 115 17.46 6.79 -3.51
CA MET A 115 18.61 7.50 -2.94
C MET A 115 19.91 6.72 -3.17
N LYS A 116 19.90 5.39 -2.97
CA LYS A 116 21.05 4.53 -3.25
C LYS A 116 21.44 4.53 -4.73
N VAL A 117 20.46 4.52 -5.64
CA VAL A 117 20.70 4.65 -7.09
C VAL A 117 21.37 5.99 -7.42
N LEU A 118 20.87 7.09 -6.88
CA LEU A 118 21.41 8.43 -7.10
C LEU A 118 22.86 8.55 -6.63
N ILE A 119 23.17 8.01 -5.45
CA ILE A 119 24.54 7.99 -4.92
C ILE A 119 25.45 7.16 -5.85
N LEU A 120 24.99 6.00 -6.32
CA LEU A 120 25.74 5.16 -7.25
C LEU A 120 25.98 5.85 -8.60
N GLU A 121 25.00 6.58 -9.12
CA GLU A 121 25.15 7.40 -10.34
C GLU A 121 26.19 8.51 -10.15
N ASP A 122 26.18 9.19 -9.00
CA ASP A 122 27.14 10.27 -8.72
C ASP A 122 28.57 9.74 -8.59
N ILE A 123 28.76 8.57 -7.95
CA ILE A 123 30.06 7.89 -7.85
C ILE A 123 30.58 7.48 -9.24
N LEU A 124 29.71 6.94 -10.10
CA LEU A 124 30.09 6.55 -11.47
C LEU A 124 30.44 7.78 -12.32
N LYS A 125 29.67 8.87 -12.24
CA LYS A 125 29.98 10.13 -12.92
C LYS A 125 31.33 10.72 -12.49
N LYS A 126 31.64 10.68 -11.18
CA LYS A 126 32.92 11.16 -10.65
C LYS A 126 34.11 10.30 -11.08
N ASN A 127 33.92 9.00 -11.29
CA ASN A 127 34.98 8.10 -11.75
C ASN A 127 35.16 8.05 -13.28
N ALA A 128 34.16 8.55 -14.04
CA ALA A 128 34.21 8.66 -15.49
C ALA A 128 34.85 9.97 -15.99
N LYS A 129 34.99 10.98 -15.12
CA LYS A 129 35.86 12.15 -15.32
C LYS A 129 37.29 11.85 -14.86
#